data_AF-A0A2K5NMD7-F1
#
_entry.id   AF-A0A2K5NMD7-F1
#
_cell.length_a   1.000
_cell.length_b   1.000
_cell.length_c   1.000
_cell.angle_alpha   90.00
_cell.angle_beta   90.00
_cell.angle_gamma   90.00
#
_symmetry.space_group_name_H-M   'P 1'
#
loop_
_entity.id
_entity.type
_entity.pdbx_description
1 polymer ?
#
loop_
_entity_poly.entity_id
_entity_poly.type
_entity_poly.pdbx_seq_one_letter_code
_entity_poly.pdbx_strand_id
1 'polypeptide(L)'
;AEDIKCCNTCEDVREAYRRRGWAFKNPDTIEQCRREGFSQKMQEQKNEGCQVYGFLEVNKVAGNFHFAPGKSFQQSHVHVHDLQSFGLDNINMTHYIQHLSFGEDYPGIVNPLDHTNVTAPQASMMFQYFVKVVPTVYMKVDGEVLRTNQFSVTRHEKVANGLLGDQGLPGVFVLYELSTSHSEEN
;
A
#
# COMPACT_ATOMS: atom_id res chain seq x y z
N ALA A 1 -32.95 -18.50 11.65
CA ALA A 1 -33.24 -17.34 10.79
C ALA A 1 -31.98 -16.49 10.82
N GLU A 2 -31.30 -16.31 9.68
CA GLU A 2 -30.23 -15.31 9.62
C GLU A 2 -30.88 -13.94 9.76
N ASP A 3 -30.46 -13.16 10.76
CA ASP A 3 -30.88 -11.78 10.92
C ASP A 3 -30.57 -11.02 9.63
N ILE A 4 -31.61 -10.52 8.97
CA ILE A 4 -31.46 -9.64 7.81
C ILE A 4 -30.82 -8.36 8.32
N LYS A 5 -29.50 -8.25 8.14
CA LYS A 5 -28.75 -7.04 8.50
C LYS A 5 -29.18 -5.90 7.57
N CYS A 6 -29.85 -4.90 8.12
CA CYS A 6 -30.21 -3.69 7.40
C CYS A 6 -28.94 -2.94 6.93
N CYS A 7 -28.94 -2.45 5.70
CA CYS A 7 -27.87 -1.58 5.19
C CYS A 7 -28.27 -0.12 5.41
N ASN A 8 -27.81 0.48 6.50
CA ASN A 8 -28.23 1.82 6.91
C ASN A 8 -27.39 2.93 6.27
N THR A 9 -26.13 2.63 5.94
CA THR A 9 -25.17 3.56 5.35
C THR A 9 -24.76 3.15 3.93
N CYS A 10 -24.16 4.07 3.18
CA CYS A 10 -23.60 3.74 1.86
C CYS A 10 -22.54 2.65 1.98
N GLU A 11 -21.72 2.67 3.04
CA GLU A 11 -20.70 1.66 3.28
C GLU A 11 -21.29 0.28 3.59
N ASP A 12 -22.40 0.20 4.33
CA ASP A 12 -23.10 -1.08 4.57
C ASP A 12 -23.57 -1.70 3.25
N VAL A 13 -24.14 -0.89 2.35
CA VAL A 13 -24.59 -1.36 1.03
C VAL A 13 -23.40 -1.85 0.21
N ARG A 14 -22.30 -1.07 0.17
CA ARG A 14 -21.08 -1.44 -0.54
C ARG A 14 -20.49 -2.74 0.00
N GLU A 15 -20.44 -2.90 1.32
CA GLU A 15 -19.97 -4.13 1.94
C GLU A 15 -20.87 -5.33 1.63
N ALA A 16 -22.18 -5.15 1.64
CA ALA A 16 -23.12 -6.20 1.24
C ALA A 16 -22.96 -6.61 -0.23
N TYR A 17 -22.78 -5.66 -1.14
CA TYR A 17 -22.48 -5.92 -2.55
C TYR A 17 -21.17 -6.70 -2.71
N ARG A 18 -20.09 -6.26 -2.01
CA ARG A 18 -18.79 -6.95 -2.00
C ARG A 18 -18.90 -8.39 -1.52
N ARG A 19 -19.59 -8.64 -0.40
CA ARG A 19 -19.79 -10.01 0.14
C ARG A 19 -20.52 -10.93 -0.84
N ARG A 20 -21.39 -10.37 -1.68
CA ARG A 20 -22.13 -11.10 -2.72
C ARG A 20 -21.41 -11.14 -4.08
N GLY A 21 -20.26 -10.49 -4.22
CA GLY A 21 -19.54 -10.37 -5.49
C GLY A 21 -20.28 -9.55 -6.55
N TRP A 22 -21.18 -8.66 -6.13
CA TRP A 22 -21.96 -7.82 -7.04
C TRP A 22 -21.21 -6.57 -7.46
N ALA A 23 -21.35 -6.17 -8.72
CA ALA A 23 -20.75 -4.96 -9.23
C ALA A 23 -21.43 -3.71 -8.66
N PHE A 24 -20.64 -2.78 -8.13
CA PHE A 24 -21.10 -1.50 -7.61
C PHE A 24 -20.94 -0.40 -8.67
N LYS A 25 -21.91 -0.30 -9.59
CA LYS A 25 -21.76 0.51 -10.82
C LYS A 25 -22.12 1.98 -10.69
N ASN A 26 -23.23 2.30 -10.03
CA ASN A 26 -23.69 3.68 -9.90
C ASN A 26 -24.09 3.97 -8.44
N PRO A 27 -23.25 4.70 -7.68
CA PRO A 27 -23.60 5.10 -6.31
C PRO A 27 -24.88 5.96 -6.24
N ASP A 28 -25.21 6.73 -7.27
CA ASP A 28 -26.36 7.66 -7.23
C ASP A 28 -27.71 6.93 -7.32
N THR A 29 -27.73 5.67 -7.77
CA THR A 29 -28.96 4.85 -7.75
C THR A 29 -29.23 4.22 -6.39
N ILE A 30 -28.32 4.37 -5.42
CA ILE A 30 -28.44 3.81 -4.08
C ILE A 30 -28.79 4.96 -3.13
N GLU A 31 -29.94 4.84 -2.46
CA GLU A 31 -30.49 5.90 -1.61
C GLU A 31 -29.48 6.38 -0.55
N GLN A 32 -28.83 5.45 0.14
CA GLN A 32 -27.86 5.72 1.19
C GLN A 32 -26.66 6.52 0.64
N CYS A 33 -26.14 6.13 -0.53
CA CYS A 33 -24.99 6.78 -1.15
C CYS A 33 -25.31 8.17 -1.71
N ARG A 34 -26.50 8.33 -2.30
CA ARG A 34 -26.99 9.64 -2.74
C ARG A 34 -27.21 10.58 -1.54
N ARG A 35 -27.85 10.09 -0.48
CA ARG A 35 -28.10 10.85 0.76
C ARG A 35 -26.80 11.30 1.43
N GLU A 36 -25.77 10.46 1.38
CA GLU A 36 -24.45 10.73 1.98
C GLU A 36 -23.49 11.49 1.05
N GLY A 37 -23.92 11.82 -0.17
CA GLY A 37 -23.15 12.58 -1.15
C GLY A 37 -21.90 11.86 -1.65
N PHE A 38 -21.93 10.54 -1.79
CA PHE A 38 -20.75 9.72 -2.11
C PHE A 38 -20.04 10.18 -3.40
N SER A 39 -20.79 10.36 -4.49
CA SER A 39 -20.25 10.76 -5.79
C SER A 39 -19.58 12.13 -5.75
N GLN A 40 -20.17 13.07 -4.99
CA GLN A 40 -19.61 14.40 -4.80
C GLN A 40 -18.29 14.33 -4.03
N LYS A 41 -18.24 13.59 -2.92
CA LYS A 41 -17.01 13.37 -2.14
C LYS A 41 -15.90 12.76 -2.99
N MET A 42 -16.21 11.76 -3.81
CA MET A 42 -15.25 11.16 -4.73
C MET A 42 -14.70 12.16 -5.75
N GLN A 43 -15.55 13.07 -6.24
CA GLN A 43 -15.14 14.10 -7.19
C GLN A 43 -14.26 15.18 -6.52
N GLU A 44 -14.57 15.56 -5.29
CA GLU A 44 -13.77 16.50 -4.49
C GLU A 44 -12.36 15.95 -4.22
N GLN A 45 -12.27 14.64 -3.92
CA GLN A 45 -10.99 13.96 -3.63
C GLN A 45 -10.16 13.61 -4.88
N LYS A 46 -10.69 13.82 -6.09
CA LYS A 46 -10.06 13.37 -7.34
C LYS A 46 -8.63 13.90 -7.55
N ASN A 47 -8.34 15.09 -7.04
CA ASN A 47 -7.03 15.76 -7.20
C ASN A 47 -6.24 15.83 -5.88
N GLU A 48 -6.66 15.10 -4.86
CA GLU A 48 -5.95 15.04 -3.58
C GLU A 48 -4.77 14.05 -3.64
N GLY A 49 -3.78 14.29 -2.79
CA GLY A 49 -2.71 13.35 -2.49
C GLY A 49 -2.89 12.76 -1.10
N CYS A 50 -2.25 11.62 -0.84
CA CYS A 50 -2.25 11.00 0.48
C CYS A 50 -0.87 11.13 1.13
N GLN A 51 -0.83 11.56 2.39
CA GLN A 51 0.37 11.46 3.22
C GLN A 51 0.23 10.25 4.16
N VAL A 52 1.09 9.26 3.97
CA VAL A 52 1.12 8.05 4.80
C VAL A 52 2.38 8.06 5.65
N TYR A 53 2.22 7.89 6.96
CA TYR A 53 3.32 7.80 7.92
C TYR A 53 2.91 6.89 9.08
N GLY A 54 3.89 6.23 9.69
CA GLY A 54 3.67 5.33 10.80
C GLY A 54 4.66 4.16 10.80
N PHE A 55 4.38 3.17 11.64
CA PHE A 55 5.18 1.96 11.77
C PHE A 55 4.31 0.73 11.51
N LEU A 56 4.90 -0.29 10.90
CA LEU A 56 4.24 -1.57 10.67
C LEU A 56 5.03 -2.67 11.36
N GLU A 57 4.40 -3.35 12.32
CA GLU A 57 4.95 -4.56 12.90
C GLU A 57 4.72 -5.74 11.95
N VAL A 58 5.81 -6.36 11.50
CA VAL A 58 5.78 -7.49 10.57
C VAL A 58 6.54 -8.68 11.13
N ASN A 59 6.16 -9.87 10.68
CA ASN A 59 6.95 -11.06 10.93
C ASN A 59 8.31 -10.95 10.23
N LYS A 60 9.36 -11.45 10.88
CA LYS A 60 10.73 -11.50 10.32
C LYS A 60 10.87 -12.63 9.29
N VAL A 61 10.10 -12.53 8.21
CA VAL A 61 10.10 -13.43 7.05
C VAL A 61 9.97 -12.60 5.77
N ALA A 62 10.16 -13.21 4.60
CA ALA A 62 9.89 -12.53 3.35
C ALA A 62 8.41 -12.09 3.27
N GLY A 63 8.18 -10.86 2.82
CA GLY A 63 6.84 -10.27 2.81
C GLY A 63 6.68 -9.17 1.76
N ASN A 64 5.45 -8.67 1.67
CA ASN A 64 5.07 -7.62 0.74
C ASN A 64 4.05 -6.71 1.43
N PHE A 65 4.35 -5.42 1.50
CA PHE A 65 3.35 -4.40 1.78
C PHE A 65 3.26 -3.45 0.59
N HIS A 66 2.06 -2.93 0.35
CA HIS A 66 1.83 -2.10 -0.82
C HIS A 66 0.76 -1.05 -0.59
N PHE A 67 0.90 0.04 -1.32
CA PHE A 67 -0.07 1.12 -1.42
C PHE A 67 -0.70 1.05 -2.80
N ALA A 68 -1.98 0.71 -2.83
CA ALA A 68 -2.75 0.66 -4.05
C ALA A 68 -4.13 1.28 -3.81
N PRO A 69 -4.74 1.88 -4.85
CA PRO A 69 -6.06 2.48 -4.76
C PRO A 69 -7.12 1.44 -4.36
N GLY A 70 -8.26 1.93 -3.87
CA GLY A 70 -9.36 1.05 -3.46
C GLY A 70 -9.28 0.57 -2.02
N LYS A 71 -10.41 0.09 -1.51
CA LYS A 71 -10.46 -0.56 -0.20
C LYS A 71 -9.83 -1.93 -0.34
N SER A 72 -8.81 -2.22 0.46
CA SER A 72 -8.27 -3.56 0.57
C SER A 72 -9.18 -4.45 1.43
N PHE A 73 -9.34 -5.71 1.02
CA PHE A 73 -10.05 -6.71 1.80
C PHE A 73 -9.42 -8.09 1.59
N GLN A 74 -9.56 -8.94 2.60
CA GLN A 74 -9.20 -10.35 2.47
C GLN A 74 -10.41 -11.16 2.02
N GLN A 75 -10.27 -11.86 0.89
CA GLN A 75 -11.24 -12.86 0.45
C GLN A 75 -10.50 -14.15 0.16
N SER A 76 -10.90 -15.24 0.82
CA SER A 76 -10.29 -16.57 0.64
C SER A 76 -8.76 -16.60 0.82
N HIS A 77 -8.23 -15.88 1.83
CA HIS A 77 -6.79 -15.74 2.11
C HIS A 77 -5.98 -14.95 1.07
N VAL A 78 -6.65 -14.29 0.12
CA VAL A 78 -6.01 -13.40 -0.87
C VAL A 78 -6.33 -11.95 -0.56
N HIS A 79 -5.33 -11.08 -0.69
CA HIS A 79 -5.50 -9.64 -0.57
C HIS A 79 -6.02 -9.06 -1.89
N VAL A 80 -7.22 -8.49 -1.87
CA VAL A 80 -7.90 -7.95 -3.06
C VAL A 80 -8.19 -6.46 -2.85
N HIS A 81 -8.07 -5.67 -3.91
CA HIS A 81 -8.45 -4.27 -3.93
C HIS A 81 -9.77 -4.09 -4.70
N ASP A 82 -10.73 -3.39 -4.09
CA ASP A 82 -11.94 -2.94 -4.78
C ASP A 82 -11.65 -1.64 -5.55
N LEU A 83 -11.40 -1.80 -6.85
CA LEU A 83 -11.06 -0.72 -7.78
C LEU A 83 -12.28 -0.18 -8.52
N GLN A 84 -13.47 -0.75 -8.30
CA GLN A 84 -14.68 -0.43 -9.06
C GLN A 84 -15.10 1.04 -8.90
N SER A 85 -14.76 1.64 -7.75
CA SER A 85 -15.08 3.05 -7.45
C SER A 85 -14.06 4.06 -8.00
N PHE A 86 -12.88 3.63 -8.45
CA PHE A 86 -11.76 4.54 -8.72
C PHE A 86 -11.45 4.78 -10.20
N GLY A 87 -12.04 4.01 -11.13
CA GLY A 87 -11.79 4.17 -12.56
C GLY A 87 -10.31 3.99 -12.90
N LEU A 88 -9.90 2.75 -13.20
CA LEU A 88 -8.49 2.35 -13.31
C LEU A 88 -7.65 3.05 -14.37
N ASP A 89 -8.21 3.96 -15.15
CA ASP A 89 -7.51 4.55 -16.30
C ASP A 89 -6.87 5.91 -15.99
N ASN A 90 -7.03 6.46 -14.77
CA ASN A 90 -6.57 7.81 -14.44
C ASN A 90 -5.91 7.96 -13.06
N ILE A 91 -5.33 6.89 -12.50
CA ILE A 91 -4.72 6.97 -11.17
C ILE A 91 -3.26 7.38 -11.29
N ASN A 92 -2.91 8.52 -10.69
CA ASN A 92 -1.54 9.01 -10.64
C ASN A 92 -0.80 8.34 -9.47
N MET A 93 0.24 7.57 -9.80
CA MET A 93 1.08 6.87 -8.81
C MET A 93 2.41 7.58 -8.56
N THR A 94 2.52 8.87 -8.92
CA THR A 94 3.64 9.73 -8.53
C THR A 94 3.71 9.79 -7.02
N HIS A 95 4.90 9.59 -6.46
CA HIS A 95 5.08 9.53 -5.01
C HIS A 95 6.45 10.05 -4.59
N TYR A 96 6.50 10.52 -3.35
CA TYR A 96 7.71 10.94 -2.67
C TYR A 96 7.89 10.10 -1.41
N ILE A 97 8.97 9.33 -1.37
CA ILE A 97 9.34 8.57 -0.18
C ILE A 97 10.14 9.51 0.71
N GLN A 98 9.49 10.01 1.76
CA GLN A 98 10.16 10.87 2.73
C GLN A 98 11.20 10.08 3.51
N HIS A 99 10.78 8.95 4.09
CA HIS A 99 11.64 8.07 4.86
C HIS A 99 11.11 6.63 4.86
N LEU A 100 11.98 5.64 4.73
CA LEU A 100 11.67 4.22 4.90
C LEU A 100 12.85 3.49 5.54
N SER A 101 12.63 2.90 6.70
CA SER A 101 13.62 2.15 7.48
C SER A 101 13.08 0.80 7.95
N PHE A 102 13.98 -0.09 8.36
CA PHE A 102 13.66 -1.38 8.95
C PHE A 102 14.30 -1.50 10.32
N GLY A 103 13.54 -1.26 11.39
CA GLY A 103 14.04 -1.25 12.76
C GLY A 103 14.36 0.17 13.24
N GLU A 104 15.26 0.29 14.21
CA GLU A 104 15.64 1.58 14.80
C GLU A 104 16.82 2.21 14.08
N ASP A 105 16.74 3.52 13.80
CA ASP A 105 17.85 4.25 13.20
C ASP A 105 19.03 4.40 14.17
N TYR A 106 20.24 4.45 13.60
CA TYR A 106 21.48 4.72 14.34
C TYR A 106 22.30 5.81 13.63
N PRO A 107 23.21 6.50 14.33
CA PRO A 107 24.03 7.54 13.71
C PRO A 107 24.82 7.04 12.49
N GLY A 108 24.66 7.71 11.37
CA GLY A 108 25.36 7.36 10.12
C GLY A 108 24.63 6.34 9.24
N ILE A 109 23.48 5.81 9.65
CA ILE A 109 22.64 4.98 8.77
C ILE A 109 22.19 5.81 7.55
N VAL A 110 22.25 5.18 6.37
CA VAL A 110 21.74 5.76 5.12
C VAL A 110 20.72 4.79 4.55
N ASN A 111 19.45 5.18 4.59
CA ASN A 111 18.36 4.40 3.99
C ASN A 111 18.25 4.72 2.49
N PRO A 112 18.42 3.73 1.58
CA PRO A 112 18.50 3.99 0.13
C PRO A 112 17.29 4.68 -0.52
N LEU A 113 16.12 4.66 0.13
CA LEU A 113 14.88 5.23 -0.42
C LEU A 113 14.50 6.57 0.20
N ASP A 114 15.24 7.06 1.19
CA ASP A 114 14.95 8.35 1.82
C ASP A 114 15.03 9.49 0.80
N HIS A 115 14.09 10.43 0.93
CA HIS A 115 13.95 11.59 0.06
C HIS A 115 13.87 11.28 -1.45
N THR A 116 13.38 10.10 -1.83
CA THR A 116 13.27 9.68 -3.24
C THR A 116 11.98 10.17 -3.87
N ASN A 117 12.07 10.95 -4.94
CA ASN A 117 10.92 11.38 -5.75
C ASN A 117 10.78 10.52 -7.01
N VAL A 118 9.58 9.99 -7.26
CA VAL A 118 9.28 9.15 -8.42
C VAL A 118 8.04 9.67 -9.14
N THR A 119 8.24 10.11 -10.37
CA THR A 119 7.16 10.59 -11.25
C THR A 119 6.58 9.44 -12.06
N ALA A 120 5.26 9.31 -12.06
CA ALA A 120 4.56 8.38 -12.94
C ALA A 120 4.37 9.01 -14.33
N PRO A 121 5.05 8.50 -15.39
CA PRO A 121 4.91 9.06 -16.74
C PRO A 121 3.56 8.72 -17.39
N GLN A 122 2.87 7.70 -16.87
CA GLN A 122 1.58 7.23 -17.36
C GLN A 122 0.64 7.00 -16.17
N ALA A 123 -0.66 7.05 -16.41
CA ALA A 123 -1.63 6.60 -15.43
C ALA A 123 -1.42 5.11 -15.15
N SER A 124 -1.73 4.69 -13.92
CA SER A 124 -1.79 3.27 -13.56
C SER A 124 -0.45 2.55 -13.64
N MET A 125 0.63 3.28 -13.32
CA MET A 125 1.95 2.70 -13.12
C MET A 125 1.98 1.81 -11.87
N MET A 126 2.76 0.74 -11.95
CA MET A 126 3.09 -0.16 -10.87
C MET A 126 4.58 0.00 -10.58
N PHE A 127 4.91 0.42 -9.36
CA PHE A 127 6.29 0.57 -8.87
C PHE A 127 6.59 -0.54 -7.88
N GLN A 128 7.69 -1.25 -8.08
CA GLN A 128 8.14 -2.34 -7.20
C GLN A 128 9.52 -2.01 -6.67
N TYR A 129 9.64 -2.05 -5.35
CA TYR A 129 10.88 -1.92 -4.60
C TYR A 129 11.20 -3.29 -4.00
N PHE A 130 12.22 -3.95 -4.56
CA PHE A 130 12.77 -5.19 -4.04
C PHE A 130 13.82 -4.84 -3.00
N VAL A 131 13.45 -4.99 -1.73
CA VAL A 131 14.25 -4.62 -0.57
C VAL A 131 14.90 -5.85 0.02
N LYS A 132 16.22 -5.81 0.16
CA LYS A 132 16.98 -6.85 0.87
C LYS A 132 17.43 -6.31 2.21
N VAL A 133 16.78 -6.76 3.28
CA VAL A 133 17.02 -6.34 4.65
C VAL A 133 18.19 -7.13 5.22
N VAL A 134 19.19 -6.42 5.75
CA VAL A 134 20.40 -6.99 6.36
C VAL A 134 20.37 -6.68 7.86
N PRO A 135 20.23 -7.69 8.72
CA PRO A 135 20.35 -7.48 10.16
C PRO A 135 21.71 -6.86 10.52
N THR A 136 21.69 -5.83 11.35
CA THR A 136 22.86 -5.04 11.73
C THR A 136 22.94 -4.90 13.25
N VAL A 137 24.14 -5.04 13.79
CA VAL A 137 24.45 -4.81 15.20
C VAL A 137 25.30 -3.56 15.24
N TYR A 138 24.78 -2.54 15.93
CA TYR A 138 25.46 -1.28 16.13
C TYR A 138 25.92 -1.18 17.59
N MET A 139 27.22 -1.00 17.80
CA MET A 139 27.77 -0.76 19.14
C MET A 139 27.97 0.73 19.37
N LYS A 140 27.19 1.30 20.30
CA LYS A 140 27.36 2.70 20.70
C LYS A 140 28.69 2.90 21.43
N VAL A 141 29.15 4.14 21.45
CA VAL A 141 30.40 4.55 22.15
C VAL A 141 30.37 4.24 23.65
N ASP A 142 29.19 4.22 24.26
CA ASP A 142 28.97 3.86 25.67
C ASP A 142 28.90 2.34 25.92
N GLY A 143 29.02 1.52 24.87
CA GLY A 143 28.95 0.06 24.92
C GLY A 143 27.53 -0.52 24.81
N GLU A 144 26.49 0.31 24.64
CA GLU A 144 25.13 -0.18 24.39
C GLU A 144 25.05 -0.83 22.99
N VAL A 145 24.43 -2.01 22.93
CA VAL A 145 24.29 -2.77 21.68
C VAL A 145 22.89 -2.61 21.13
N LEU A 146 22.77 -1.96 19.97
CA LEU A 146 21.53 -1.83 19.23
C LEU A 146 21.44 -2.90 18.13
N ARG A 147 20.32 -3.62 18.08
CA ARG A 147 20.02 -4.59 17.01
C ARG A 147 19.00 -3.98 16.06
N THR A 148 19.45 -3.65 14.86
CA THR A 148 18.66 -2.98 13.83
C THR A 148 18.88 -3.63 12.47
N ASN A 149 18.50 -2.96 11.38
CA ASN A 149 18.75 -3.44 10.03
C ASN A 149 19.17 -2.30 9.10
N GLN A 150 20.05 -2.63 8.18
CA GLN A 150 20.26 -1.87 6.95
C GLN A 150 19.49 -2.54 5.82
N PHE A 151 19.39 -1.90 4.65
CA PHE A 151 18.87 -2.57 3.47
C PHE A 151 19.47 -2.05 2.18
N SER A 152 19.37 -2.85 1.13
CA SER A 152 19.57 -2.42 -0.25
C SER A 152 18.27 -2.55 -1.03
N VAL A 153 18.16 -1.81 -2.14
CA VAL A 153 16.94 -1.77 -2.95
C VAL A 153 17.25 -1.90 -4.43
N THR A 154 16.39 -2.65 -5.13
CA THR A 154 16.28 -2.62 -6.60
C THR A 154 14.89 -2.15 -6.99
N ARG A 155 14.78 -1.21 -7.93
CA ARG A 155 13.50 -0.65 -8.38
C ARG A 155 13.11 -1.20 -9.74
N HIS A 156 11.84 -1.55 -9.90
CA HIS A 156 11.22 -1.90 -11.17
C HIS A 156 9.91 -1.14 -11.35
N GLU A 157 9.58 -0.76 -12.58
CA GLU A 157 8.35 -0.05 -12.90
C GLU A 157 7.73 -0.58 -14.18
N LYS A 158 6.40 -0.65 -14.23
CA LYS A 158 5.65 -1.05 -15.43
C LYS A 158 4.27 -0.43 -15.43
N VAL A 159 3.64 -0.34 -16.59
CA VAL A 159 2.21 0.04 -16.68
C VAL A 159 1.36 -1.16 -16.27
N ALA A 160 0.40 -0.96 -15.36
CA ALA A 160 -0.57 -1.98 -15.00
C ALA A 160 -1.74 -1.96 -15.98
N ASN A 161 -1.75 -2.87 -16.95
CA ASN A 161 -2.84 -3.02 -17.91
C ASN A 161 -3.94 -3.96 -17.36
N GLY A 162 -4.84 -3.39 -16.55
CA GLY A 162 -6.26 -3.77 -16.38
C GLY A 162 -6.66 -5.21 -15.98
N LEU A 163 -7.32 -5.33 -14.81
CA LEU A 163 -8.45 -6.19 -14.37
C LEU A 163 -8.58 -7.69 -14.72
N LEU A 164 -7.90 -8.24 -15.72
CA LEU A 164 -8.01 -9.64 -16.14
C LEU A 164 -6.63 -10.13 -16.60
N GLY A 165 -5.94 -10.86 -15.74
CA GLY A 165 -4.69 -11.56 -16.07
C GLY A 165 -3.48 -11.08 -15.29
N ASP A 166 -2.40 -11.86 -15.42
CA ASP A 166 -1.13 -11.93 -14.68
C ASP A 166 -0.27 -10.62 -14.63
N GLN A 167 -0.88 -9.46 -14.92
CA GLN A 167 -0.19 -8.19 -15.18
C GLN A 167 -0.13 -7.24 -13.98
N GLY A 168 -0.74 -7.59 -12.84
CA GLY A 168 -0.63 -6.83 -11.58
C GLY A 168 -1.55 -5.61 -11.49
N LEU A 169 -1.53 -4.93 -10.34
CA LEU A 169 -2.35 -3.76 -10.04
C LEU A 169 -1.50 -2.49 -10.01
N PRO A 170 -2.04 -1.31 -10.38
CA PRO A 170 -1.33 -0.05 -10.18
C PRO A 170 -1.13 0.18 -8.68
N GLY A 171 0.05 0.66 -8.30
CA GLY A 171 0.42 0.74 -6.90
C GLY A 171 1.92 0.91 -6.67
N VAL A 172 2.27 1.14 -5.41
CA VAL A 172 3.65 1.13 -4.90
C VAL A 172 3.80 -0.11 -4.02
N PHE A 173 4.69 -1.02 -4.40
CA PHE A 173 4.88 -2.31 -3.76
C PHE A 173 6.29 -2.39 -3.17
N VAL A 174 6.40 -2.74 -1.90
CA VAL A 174 7.67 -2.99 -1.22
C VAL A 174 7.73 -4.46 -0.86
N LEU A 175 8.51 -5.19 -1.65
CA LEU A 175 8.77 -6.62 -1.47
C LEU A 175 10.06 -6.74 -0.69
N TYR A 176 10.00 -7.22 0.55
CA TYR A 176 11.16 -7.32 1.41
C TYR A 176 11.52 -8.78 1.71
N GLU A 177 12.82 -9.07 1.70
CA GLU A 177 13.37 -10.34 2.14
C GLU A 177 14.51 -10.11 3.14
N LEU A 178 14.69 -11.05 4.07
CA LEU A 178 15.80 -11.01 5.01
C LEU A 178 17.01 -11.71 4.41
N SER A 179 18.14 -11.01 4.42
CA SER A 179 19.43 -11.60 4.08
C SER A 179 19.88 -12.58 5.17
N THR A 180 20.57 -13.63 4.75
CA THR A 180 21.26 -14.55 5.68
C THR A 180 22.57 -13.95 6.20
N SER A 181 23.04 -12.85 5.61
CA SER A 181 24.23 -12.11 6.04
C SER A 181 23.91 -11.14 7.17
N HIS A 182 24.92 -10.82 7.98
CA HIS A 182 24.86 -9.87 9.08
C HIS A 182 25.98 -8.84 8.95
N SER A 183 25.73 -7.59 9.36
CA SER A 183 26.75 -6.53 9.47
C SER A 183 26.93 -6.03 10.90
N GLU A 184 28.14 -5.63 11.24
CA GLU A 184 28.50 -5.02 12.52
C GLU A 184 29.05 -3.62 12.26
N GLU A 185 28.55 -2.64 13.00
CA GLU A 185 28.88 -1.21 12.87
C GLU A 185 29.24 -0.63 14.25
N ASN A 186 30.07 0.42 14.29
CA ASN A 186 30.52 1.12 15.51
C ASN A 186 30.34 2.64 15.37
#